data_AF-A0A6A4XXS0-F1
#
_entry.id   AF-A0A6A4XXS0-F1
#
_cell.length_a   1.000
_cell.length_b   1.000
_cell.length_c   1.000
_cell.angle_alpha   90.00
_cell.angle_beta   90.00
_cell.angle_gamma   90.00
#
_symmetry.space_group_name_H-M   'P 1'
#
loop_
_entity.id
_entity.type
_entity.pdbx_description
1 polymer ?
#
loop_
_entity_poly.entity_id
_entity_poly.type
_entity_poly.pdbx_seq_one_letter_code
_entity_poly.pdbx_strand_id
1 'polypeptide(L)'
;QSVWQPFKQLQRQLECAFPRNAFELLFETPKPSDGYYVRGYLKIWPIVRACVCYQIWLQRADRTFRVDLTFKSPLEISLQAAGLIRLHLRQLLQDLPLKKGYIKVFNLLKQLSRDSWLKQFVLPDAVQD
;
A
#
# COMPACT_ATOMS: atom_id res chain seq x y z
N GLN A 1 3.41 1.35 -14.60
CA GLN A 1 3.92 2.45 -13.76
C GLN A 1 2.79 3.36 -13.27
N SER A 2 1.78 3.68 -14.10
CA SER A 2 0.69 4.60 -13.74
C SER A 2 -0.16 4.18 -12.53
N VAL A 3 -0.42 2.89 -12.34
CA VAL A 3 -1.16 2.35 -11.17
C VAL A 3 -0.44 2.65 -9.84
N TRP A 4 0.88 2.82 -9.87
CA TRP A 4 1.66 3.12 -8.67
C TRP A 4 1.64 4.60 -8.27
N GLN A 5 1.21 5.50 -9.16
CA GLN A 5 1.33 6.94 -8.94
C GLN A 5 0.64 7.41 -7.66
N PRO A 6 -0.61 7.00 -7.34
CA PRO A 6 -1.24 7.43 -6.10
C PRO A 6 -0.52 6.93 -4.84
N PHE A 7 0.07 5.73 -4.92
CA PHE A 7 0.80 5.13 -3.80
C PHE A 7 2.15 5.79 -3.52
N LYS A 8 2.68 6.61 -4.45
CA LYS A 8 3.92 7.38 -4.22
C LYS A 8 3.80 8.38 -3.06
N GLN A 9 2.60 8.71 -2.61
CA GLN A 9 2.43 9.53 -1.41
C GLN A 9 2.98 8.84 -0.17
N LEU A 10 2.96 7.50 -0.11
CA LEU A 10 3.62 6.75 0.96
C LEU A 10 5.13 7.06 1.00
N GLN A 11 5.78 6.97 -0.16
CA GLN A 11 7.20 7.28 -0.29
C GLN A 11 7.50 8.75 0.03
N ARG A 12 6.66 9.66 -0.45
CA ARG A 12 6.83 11.10 -0.22
C ARG A 12 6.76 11.46 1.26
N GLN A 13 5.79 10.92 2.01
CA GLN A 13 5.65 11.22 3.43
C GLN A 13 6.70 10.56 4.33
N LEU A 14 7.27 9.45 3.88
CA LEU A 14 8.31 8.71 4.60
C LEU A 14 9.72 9.00 4.09
N GLU A 15 9.82 9.89 3.09
CA GLU A 15 11.05 10.29 2.41
C GLU A 15 11.88 9.10 1.89
N CYS A 16 11.22 7.99 1.51
CA CYS A 16 11.90 6.81 0.98
C CYS A 16 11.86 6.74 -0.55
N ALA A 17 12.89 6.14 -1.15
CA ALA A 17 12.97 5.99 -2.59
C ALA A 17 11.85 5.08 -3.13
N PHE A 18 11.28 5.43 -4.28
CA PHE A 18 10.43 4.50 -5.02
C PHE A 18 11.31 3.50 -5.79
N PRO A 19 10.96 2.20 -5.83
CA PRO A 19 11.72 1.21 -6.59
C PRO A 19 11.89 1.60 -8.05
N ARG A 20 13.11 1.51 -8.57
CA ARG A 20 13.48 1.95 -9.92
C ARG A 20 13.23 0.90 -10.98
N ASN A 21 13.19 -0.37 -10.59
CA ASN A 21 13.02 -1.51 -11.47
C ASN A 21 12.20 -2.63 -10.80
N ALA A 22 11.87 -3.66 -11.57
CA ALA A 22 11.06 -4.79 -11.09
C ALA A 22 11.76 -5.57 -9.97
N PHE A 23 13.08 -5.67 -9.99
CA PHE A 23 13.85 -6.37 -8.95
C PHE A 23 13.72 -5.64 -7.61
N GLU A 24 14.02 -4.34 -7.59
CA GLU A 24 13.84 -3.50 -6.39
C GLU A 24 12.39 -3.53 -5.90
N LEU A 25 11.43 -3.51 -6.83
CA LEU A 25 10.02 -3.54 -6.46
C LEU A 25 9.66 -4.85 -5.76
N LEU A 26 10.07 -5.99 -6.32
CA LEU A 26 9.65 -7.32 -5.86
C LEU A 26 10.47 -7.85 -4.68
N PHE A 27 11.74 -7.50 -4.59
CA PHE A 27 12.67 -8.12 -3.64
C PHE A 27 13.22 -7.15 -2.60
N GLU A 28 13.21 -5.85 -2.87
CA GLU A 28 13.69 -4.85 -1.91
C GLU A 28 12.54 -4.20 -1.13
N THR A 29 12.91 -3.60 0.01
CA THR A 29 12.00 -2.76 0.79
C THR A 29 12.63 -1.39 0.93
N PRO A 30 12.03 -0.33 0.35
CA PRO A 30 12.45 1.04 0.57
C PRO A 30 12.53 1.34 2.07
N LYS A 31 13.58 2.05 2.50
CA LYS A 31 13.74 2.42 3.90
C LYS A 31 13.29 3.87 4.08
N PRO A 32 12.33 4.14 4.98
CA PRO A 32 12.07 5.50 5.47
C PRO A 32 13.36 6.17 5.93
N SER A 33 13.49 7.48 5.67
CA SER A 33 14.63 8.27 6.16
C SER A 33 14.67 8.31 7.68
N ASP A 34 13.50 8.42 8.30
CA ASP A 34 13.36 8.35 9.75
C ASP A 34 13.29 6.89 10.24
N GLY A 35 14.33 6.49 10.98
CA GLY A 35 14.48 5.17 11.60
C GLY A 35 13.30 4.75 12.48
N TYR A 36 12.55 5.71 13.02
CA TYR A 36 11.35 5.45 13.83
C TYR A 36 10.28 4.66 13.07
N TYR A 37 10.12 4.93 11.76
CA TYR A 37 9.08 4.34 10.92
C TYR A 37 9.49 3.03 10.25
N VAL A 38 10.79 2.70 10.21
CA VAL A 38 11.33 1.53 9.49
C VAL A 38 10.62 0.23 9.90
N ARG A 39 10.47 -0.02 11.20
CA ARG A 39 9.83 -1.26 11.70
C ARG A 39 8.37 -1.39 11.30
N GLY A 40 7.61 -0.27 11.32
CA GLY A 40 6.24 -0.25 10.84
C GLY A 40 6.18 -0.47 9.32
N TYR A 41 7.10 0.16 8.59
CA TYR A 41 7.09 0.14 7.13
C TYR A 41 7.39 -1.25 6.58
N LEU A 42 8.34 -1.98 7.20
CA LEU A 42 8.63 -3.38 6.90
C LEU A 42 7.40 -4.30 7.00
N LYS A 43 6.38 -3.94 7.77
CA LYS A 43 5.14 -4.72 7.91
C LYS A 43 4.09 -4.34 6.87
N ILE A 44 3.99 -3.07 6.50
CA ILE A 44 2.95 -2.60 5.57
C ILE A 44 3.40 -2.64 4.10
N TRP A 45 4.69 -2.47 3.81
CA TRP A 45 5.20 -2.46 2.43
C TRP A 45 4.87 -3.74 1.65
N PRO A 46 5.05 -4.95 2.21
CA PRO A 46 4.65 -6.18 1.53
C PRO A 46 3.16 -6.23 1.17
N ILE A 47 2.29 -5.66 2.02
CA ILE A 47 0.84 -5.58 1.77
C ILE A 47 0.55 -4.66 0.60
N VAL A 48 1.08 -3.43 0.64
CA VAL A 48 0.94 -2.44 -0.45
C VAL A 48 1.39 -3.04 -1.76
N ARG A 49 2.58 -3.65 -1.75
CA ARG A 49 3.16 -4.27 -2.93
C ARG A 49 2.33 -5.42 -3.48
N ALA A 50 1.94 -6.36 -2.62
CA ALA A 50 1.16 -7.52 -3.05
C ALA A 50 -0.17 -7.09 -3.68
N CYS A 51 -0.88 -6.15 -3.07
CA CYS A 51 -2.18 -5.69 -3.56
C CYS A 51 -2.08 -4.98 -4.91
N VAL A 52 -1.10 -4.08 -5.08
CA VAL A 52 -0.92 -3.36 -6.35
C VAL A 52 -0.45 -4.31 -7.45
N CYS A 53 0.51 -5.19 -7.17
CA CYS A 53 0.97 -6.21 -8.13
C CYS A 53 -0.16 -7.16 -8.53
N TYR A 54 -0.98 -7.60 -7.56
CA TYR A 54 -2.13 -8.45 -7.82
C TYR A 54 -3.13 -7.78 -8.76
N GLN A 55 -3.50 -6.52 -8.52
CA GLN A 55 -4.45 -5.81 -9.37
C GLN A 55 -3.91 -5.57 -10.79
N ILE A 56 -2.61 -5.29 -10.93
CA ILE A 56 -1.95 -5.21 -12.25
C ILE A 56 -2.00 -6.56 -12.96
N TRP A 57 -1.67 -7.64 -12.26
CA TRP A 57 -1.71 -9.00 -12.82
C TRP A 57 -3.13 -9.38 -13.23
N LEU A 58 -4.11 -9.14 -12.35
CA LEU A 58 -5.52 -9.43 -12.61
C LEU A 58 -6.01 -8.70 -13.85
N GLN A 59 -5.71 -7.41 -13.98
CA GLN A 59 -6.09 -6.66 -15.18
C GLN A 59 -5.44 -7.22 -16.45
N ARG A 60 -4.17 -7.66 -16.38
CA ARG A 60 -3.50 -8.30 -17.52
C ARG A 60 -4.15 -9.63 -17.87
N ALA A 61 -4.48 -10.44 -16.86
CA ALA A 61 -5.16 -11.71 -17.05
C ALA A 61 -6.57 -11.51 -17.66
N ASP A 62 -7.35 -10.55 -17.14
CA ASP A 62 -8.66 -10.19 -17.72
C ASP A 62 -8.53 -9.77 -19.19
N ARG A 63 -7.45 -9.09 -19.58
CA ARG A 63 -7.21 -8.74 -21.00
C ARG A 63 -6.83 -9.90 -21.89
N THR A 64 -6.22 -10.95 -21.34
CA THR A 64 -5.89 -12.14 -22.11
C THR A 64 -7.07 -13.11 -22.19
N PHE A 65 -7.79 -13.30 -21.09
CA PHE A 65 -8.74 -14.41 -20.94
C PHE A 65 -10.21 -13.98 -20.87
N ARG A 66 -10.50 -12.69 -20.66
CA ARG A 66 -11.87 -12.14 -20.49
C ARG A 66 -12.01 -10.84 -21.28
N VAL A 67 -11.87 -10.96 -22.60
CA VAL A 67 -11.79 -9.82 -23.54
C VAL A 67 -13.06 -8.97 -23.56
N ASP A 68 -14.19 -9.56 -23.18
CA ASP A 68 -15.53 -8.96 -23.04
C ASP A 68 -15.62 -7.93 -21.90
N LEU A 69 -14.76 -8.02 -20.88
CA LEU A 69 -14.77 -7.07 -19.78
C LEU A 69 -14.34 -5.67 -20.22
N THR A 70 -14.98 -4.65 -19.63
CA THR A 70 -14.61 -3.25 -19.83
C THR A 70 -13.18 -2.99 -19.36
N PHE A 71 -12.45 -2.19 -20.13
CA PHE A 71 -11.12 -1.76 -19.74
C PHE A 71 -11.19 -0.85 -18.52
N LYS A 72 -10.36 -1.13 -17.51
CA LYS A 72 -10.22 -0.28 -16.31
C LYS A 72 -9.03 0.66 -16.50
N SER A 73 -9.26 1.93 -16.24
CA SER A 73 -8.20 2.93 -16.18
C SER A 73 -7.19 2.62 -15.07
N PRO A 74 -5.94 3.12 -15.16
CA PRO A 74 -4.96 2.95 -14.09
C PRO A 74 -5.44 3.46 -12.72
N LEU A 75 -6.27 4.51 -12.69
CA LEU A 75 -6.83 5.04 -11.45
C LEU A 75 -7.82 4.08 -10.82
N GLU A 76 -8.73 3.48 -11.60
CA GLU A 76 -9.67 2.48 -11.10
C GLU A 76 -8.95 1.27 -10.52
N ILE A 77 -7.92 0.78 -11.20
CA ILE A 77 -7.06 -0.32 -10.71
C ILE A 77 -6.37 0.10 -9.39
N SER A 78 -5.93 1.35 -9.29
CA SER A 78 -5.32 1.90 -8.06
C SER A 78 -6.31 1.94 -6.91
N LEU A 79 -7.56 2.33 -7.16
CA LEU A 79 -8.63 2.34 -6.15
C LEU A 79 -8.98 0.92 -5.68
N GLN A 80 -9.01 -0.05 -6.60
CA GLN A 80 -9.20 -1.46 -6.24
C GLN A 80 -8.05 -2.00 -5.38
N ALA A 81 -6.81 -1.65 -5.71
CA ALA A 81 -5.66 -1.99 -4.89
C ALA A 81 -5.72 -1.32 -3.52
N ALA A 82 -6.08 -0.03 -3.45
CA ALA A 82 -6.23 0.71 -2.21
C ALA A 82 -7.27 0.07 -1.28
N GLY A 83 -8.40 -0.38 -1.82
CA GLY A 83 -9.42 -1.12 -1.08
C GLY A 83 -8.90 -2.42 -0.46
N LEU A 84 -8.11 -3.20 -1.21
CA LEU A 84 -7.48 -4.42 -0.70
C LEU A 84 -6.44 -4.11 0.39
N ILE A 85 -5.65 -3.05 0.20
CA ILE A 85 -4.67 -2.61 1.20
C ILE A 85 -5.39 -2.22 2.48
N ARG A 86 -6.45 -1.41 2.40
CA ARG A 86 -7.27 -1.04 3.55
C ARG A 86 -7.78 -2.26 4.30
N LEU A 87 -8.30 -3.26 3.59
CA LEU A 87 -8.80 -4.49 4.18
C LEU A 87 -7.70 -5.23 4.97
N HIS A 88 -6.53 -5.42 4.36
CA HIS A 88 -5.42 -6.10 5.01
C HIS A 88 -4.80 -5.30 6.16
N LEU A 89 -4.74 -3.97 6.04
CA LEU A 89 -4.32 -3.12 7.15
C LEU A 89 -5.31 -3.20 8.30
N ARG A 90 -6.63 -3.25 8.04
CA ARG A 90 -7.64 -3.44 9.08
C ARG A 90 -7.46 -4.78 9.82
N GLN A 91 -7.21 -5.86 9.09
CA GLN A 91 -6.91 -7.18 9.69
C GLN A 91 -5.62 -7.13 10.53
N LEU A 92 -4.56 -6.53 9.98
CA LEU A 92 -3.30 -6.33 10.69
C LEU A 92 -3.50 -5.52 11.98
N LEU A 93 -4.42 -4.55 11.96
CA LEU A 93 -4.78 -3.74 13.13
C LEU A 93 -5.58 -4.54 14.17
N GLN A 94 -6.50 -5.40 13.74
CA GLN A 94 -7.27 -6.27 14.64
C GLN A 94 -6.37 -7.27 15.39
N ASP A 95 -5.27 -7.70 14.77
CA ASP A 95 -4.27 -8.57 15.39
C ASP A 95 -3.27 -7.82 16.31
N LEU A 96 -3.17 -6.48 16.21
CA LEU A 96 -2.22 -5.66 17.00
C LEU A 96 -2.32 -5.86 18.52
N PRO A 97 -3.51 -5.97 19.16
CA PRO A 97 -3.63 -6.01 20.61
C PRO A 97 -2.85 -7.17 21.25
N LEU A 98 -2.47 -8.16 20.45
CA LEU A 98 -1.82 -9.39 20.90
C LEU A 98 -0.28 -9.31 20.92
N LYS A 99 0.38 -8.29 20.34
CA LYS A 99 1.86 -8.30 20.14
C LYS A 99 2.55 -6.92 20.27
N LYS A 100 3.62 -6.82 21.08
CA LYS A 100 4.43 -5.59 21.33
C LYS A 100 5.00 -4.88 20.08
N GLY A 101 5.14 -5.56 18.94
CA GLY A 101 5.72 -4.99 17.70
C GLY A 101 4.77 -4.10 16.90
N TYR A 102 3.48 -4.11 17.25
CA TYR A 102 2.40 -3.60 16.41
C TYR A 102 2.14 -2.09 16.62
N ILE A 103 2.50 -1.52 17.78
CA ILE A 103 2.45 -0.06 18.01
C ILE A 103 3.22 0.76 16.96
N LYS A 104 4.31 0.21 16.42
CA LYS A 104 5.09 0.85 15.34
C LYS A 104 4.33 0.93 14.02
N VAL A 105 3.46 -0.06 13.75
CA VAL A 105 2.56 -0.04 12.60
C VAL A 105 1.50 1.04 12.80
N PHE A 106 0.87 1.10 13.97
CA PHE A 106 -0.13 2.12 14.28
C PHE A 106 0.43 3.54 14.12
N ASN A 107 1.59 3.82 14.70
CA ASN A 107 2.23 5.14 14.63
C ASN A 107 2.60 5.53 13.20
N LEU A 108 3.06 4.56 12.39
CA LEU A 108 3.30 4.77 10.97
C LEU A 108 2.00 5.12 10.22
N LEU A 109 0.94 4.35 10.42
CA LEU A 109 -0.33 4.60 9.74
C LEU A 109 -0.95 5.95 10.15
N LYS A 110 -0.77 6.35 11.42
CA LYS A 110 -1.15 7.70 11.89
C LYS A 110 -0.30 8.81 11.26
N GLN A 111 0.98 8.58 11.01
CA GLN A 111 1.79 9.52 10.23
C GLN A 111 1.28 9.63 8.79
N LEU A 112 0.93 8.49 8.18
CA LEU A 112 0.41 8.44 6.81
C LEU A 112 -0.98 9.06 6.64
N SER A 113 -1.77 9.15 7.72
CA SER A 113 -3.12 9.74 7.66
C SER A 113 -3.13 11.25 7.47
N ARG A 114 -1.95 11.90 7.49
CA ARG A 114 -1.78 13.30 7.11
C ARG A 114 -1.98 13.56 5.61
N ASP A 115 -1.84 12.53 4.77
CA ASP A 115 -2.16 12.64 3.34
C ASP A 115 -3.65 12.32 3.12
N SER A 116 -4.36 13.21 2.43
CA SER A 116 -5.80 13.09 2.23
C SER A 116 -6.18 11.88 1.38
N TRP A 117 -5.38 11.54 0.37
CA TRP A 117 -5.66 10.40 -0.50
C TRP A 117 -5.42 9.08 0.24
N LEU A 118 -4.30 8.96 0.98
CA LEU A 118 -4.03 7.79 1.81
C LEU A 118 -5.11 7.62 2.87
N LYS A 119 -5.49 8.69 3.57
CA LYS A 119 -6.59 8.68 4.55
C LYS A 119 -7.89 8.18 3.92
N GLN A 120 -8.27 8.75 2.78
CA GLN A 120 -9.56 8.48 2.13
C GLN A 120 -9.66 7.10 1.48
N PHE A 121 -8.57 6.53 0.96
CA PHE A 121 -8.65 5.31 0.14
C PHE A 121 -7.86 4.11 0.68
N VAL A 122 -6.77 4.33 1.43
CA VAL A 122 -5.82 3.27 1.80
C VAL A 122 -5.92 2.92 3.29
N LEU A 123 -6.06 3.92 4.15
CA LEU A 123 -5.95 3.72 5.59
C LEU A 123 -7.29 3.26 6.20
N PRO A 124 -7.25 2.34 7.18
CA PRO A 124 -8.44 1.97 7.97
C PRO A 124 -8.95 3.13 8.83
N ASP A 125 -10.22 3.09 9.21
CA ASP A 125 -10.85 4.16 10.01
C ASP A 125 -10.25 4.27 11.41
N ALA A 126 -9.78 3.15 11.96
CA ALA A 126 -9.16 3.08 13.29
C ALA A 126 -7.87 3.92 13.47
N VAL A 127 -7.30 4.48 12.39
CA VAL A 127 -6.10 5.35 12.43
C VAL A 127 -6.39 6.80 12.01
N GLN A 128 -7.66 7.15 11.84
CA GLN A 128 -8.09 8.44 11.30
C GLN A 128 -8.35 9.52 12.38
N ASP A 129 -8.31 9.12 13.65
CA ASP A 129 -8.47 9.94 14.86
C ASP A 129 -7.12 10.12 15.63
#